data_AF-A0A7W3J9N6-F1
#
_entry.id   AF-A0A7W3J9N6-F1
#
_cell.length_a   1.000
_cell.length_b   1.000
_cell.length_c   1.000
_cell.angle_alpha   90.00
_cell.angle_beta   90.00
_cell.angle_gamma   90.00
#
_symmetry.space_group_name_H-M   'P 1'
#
loop_
_entity.id
_entity.type
_entity.pdbx_description
1 polymer ?
#
loop_
_entity_poly.entity_id
_entity_poly.type
_entity_poly.pdbx_seq_one_letter_code
_entity_poly.pdbx_strand_id
1 'polypeptide(L)'
;MEHTSDGALAAAAVSVLAALWFAWTVRHSGPWSRLVPVAGIVAAAVAAVVAAVAAYGAWPDGTVVTGRVVSIYVAALLVHAGLTRLCTGFLAGKYRRAVAAAKDADKAGVTTGKSRLHLIPTVVAVSTAIQVAVIANTLSVPDLYLGAAAGIAAAVLAWPLGGFLRLVTRPRGHRPTAALAHPLTGLLAGAVLLATAVWLLLRIA
;
A
#
# COMPACT_ATOMS: atom_id res chain seq x y z
N MET A 1 27.55 -11.21 2.57
CA MET A 1 27.06 -10.50 3.78
C MET A 1 26.32 -9.24 3.39
N GLU A 2 26.90 -8.33 2.62
CA GLU A 2 26.25 -7.08 2.14
C GLU A 2 24.92 -7.34 1.38
N HIS A 3 24.88 -8.33 0.48
CA HIS A 3 23.63 -8.72 -0.21
C HIS A 3 22.53 -9.30 0.71
N THR A 4 22.90 -9.85 1.86
CA THR A 4 21.97 -10.45 2.81
C THR A 4 21.31 -9.38 3.69
N SER A 5 22.09 -8.42 4.19
CA SER A 5 21.59 -7.27 4.95
C SER A 5 20.70 -6.38 4.09
N ASP A 6 21.05 -6.16 2.82
CA ASP A 6 20.26 -5.33 1.90
C ASP A 6 18.92 -5.97 1.54
N GLY A 7 18.92 -7.30 1.30
CA GLY A 7 17.70 -8.07 1.08
C GLY A 7 16.77 -8.04 2.30
N ALA A 8 17.33 -8.13 3.51
CA ALA A 8 16.57 -8.02 4.76
C ALA A 8 16.01 -6.61 4.99
N LEU A 9 16.79 -5.56 4.73
CA LEU A 9 16.33 -4.16 4.80
C LEU A 9 15.21 -3.88 3.82
N ALA A 10 15.34 -4.37 2.59
CA ALA A 10 14.30 -4.31 1.58
C ALA A 10 13.00 -5.00 2.05
N ALA A 11 13.12 -6.21 2.60
CA ALA A 11 11.97 -6.94 3.15
C ALA A 11 11.29 -6.19 4.29
N ALA A 12 12.06 -5.55 5.18
CA ALA A 12 11.52 -4.74 6.27
C ALA A 12 10.75 -3.52 5.74
N ALA A 13 11.33 -2.77 4.81
CA ALA A 13 10.71 -1.58 4.23
C ALA A 13 9.40 -1.91 3.51
N VAL A 14 9.39 -2.98 2.70
CA VAL A 14 8.20 -3.42 1.97
C VAL A 14 7.12 -3.97 2.91
N SER A 15 7.51 -4.65 3.99
CA SER A 15 6.57 -5.11 5.03
C SER A 15 5.87 -3.94 5.72
N VAL A 16 6.59 -2.86 6.03
CA VAL A 16 5.98 -1.63 6.59
C VAL A 16 4.98 -1.02 5.61
N LEU A 17 5.32 -0.94 4.31
CA LEU A 17 4.40 -0.46 3.28
C LEU A 17 3.15 -1.36 3.17
N ALA A 18 3.31 -2.68 3.25
CA ALA A 18 2.20 -3.63 3.27
C ALA A 18 1.24 -3.38 4.44
N ALA A 19 1.78 -3.18 5.65
CA ALA A 19 0.98 -2.88 6.84
C ALA A 19 0.15 -1.61 6.68
N LEU A 20 0.73 -0.57 6.06
CA LEU A 20 0.01 0.69 5.78
C LEU A 20 -1.15 0.50 4.80
N TRP A 21 -0.97 -0.32 3.75
CA TRP A 21 -2.02 -0.65 2.80
C TRP A 21 -3.17 -1.45 3.45
N PHE A 22 -2.84 -2.41 4.32
CA PHE A 22 -3.84 -3.12 5.09
C PHE A 22 -4.56 -2.20 6.09
N ALA A 23 -3.85 -1.32 6.80
CA ALA A 23 -4.46 -0.34 7.71
C ALA A 23 -5.39 0.63 6.98
N TRP A 24 -5.02 1.07 5.78
CA TRP A 24 -5.91 1.84 4.92
C TRP A 24 -7.16 1.05 4.53
N THR A 25 -6.99 -0.23 4.17
CA THR A 25 -8.09 -1.13 3.82
C THR A 25 -9.08 -1.34 4.97
N VAL A 26 -8.61 -1.47 6.22
CA VAL A 26 -9.48 -1.61 7.42
C VAL A 26 -10.49 -0.46 7.49
N ARG A 27 -10.05 0.78 7.21
CA ARG A 27 -10.91 1.98 7.25
C ARG A 27 -12.00 1.99 6.17
N HIS A 28 -11.79 1.27 5.08
CA HIS A 28 -12.72 1.17 3.95
C HIS A 28 -13.51 -0.15 3.95
N SER A 29 -13.28 -1.01 4.94
CA SER A 29 -13.93 -2.30 5.11
C SER A 29 -15.13 -2.21 6.05
N GLY A 30 -16.20 -2.95 5.72
CA GLY A 30 -17.36 -3.13 6.61
C GLY A 30 -17.00 -3.95 7.86
N PRO A 31 -17.82 -3.94 8.92
CA PRO A 31 -17.50 -4.58 10.21
C PRO A 31 -17.05 -6.04 10.08
N TRP A 32 -17.73 -6.80 9.21
CA TRP A 32 -17.48 -8.22 8.97
C TRP A 32 -16.33 -8.52 8.00
N SER A 33 -15.89 -7.53 7.21
CA SER A 33 -14.81 -7.70 6.22
C SER A 33 -13.46 -7.16 6.70
N ARG A 34 -13.36 -6.73 7.96
CA ARG A 34 -12.11 -6.19 8.56
C ARG A 34 -11.13 -7.26 9.00
N LEU A 35 -11.55 -8.51 9.17
CA LEU A 35 -10.68 -9.59 9.66
C LEU A 35 -9.46 -9.80 8.77
N VAL A 36 -9.67 -9.90 7.45
CA VAL A 36 -8.58 -10.11 6.47
C VAL A 36 -7.56 -8.97 6.50
N PRO A 37 -7.93 -7.68 6.37
CA PRO A 37 -6.93 -6.62 6.45
C PRO A 37 -6.30 -6.49 7.84
N VAL A 38 -7.00 -6.78 8.94
CA VAL A 38 -6.36 -6.80 10.28
C VAL A 38 -5.31 -7.90 10.37
N ALA A 39 -5.62 -9.11 9.90
CA ALA A 39 -4.65 -10.20 9.82
C ALA A 39 -3.45 -9.82 8.94
N GLY A 40 -3.70 -9.12 7.83
CA GLY A 40 -2.65 -8.57 6.97
C GLY A 40 -1.72 -7.58 7.69
N ILE A 41 -2.26 -6.69 8.54
CA ILE A 41 -1.43 -5.79 9.38
C ILE A 41 -0.52 -6.61 10.30
N VAL A 42 -1.08 -7.61 10.98
CA VAL A 42 -0.31 -8.45 11.91
C VAL A 42 0.78 -9.21 11.18
N ALA A 43 0.46 -9.86 10.06
CA ALA A 43 1.44 -10.60 9.26
C ALA A 43 2.56 -9.68 8.74
N ALA A 44 2.20 -8.48 8.27
CA ALA A 44 3.17 -7.49 7.81
C ALA A 44 4.05 -6.95 8.94
N ALA A 45 3.49 -6.73 10.13
CA ALA A 45 4.28 -6.34 11.30
C ALA A 45 5.27 -7.44 11.72
N VAL A 46 4.84 -8.70 11.73
CA VAL A 46 5.71 -9.84 12.02
C VAL A 46 6.83 -9.94 10.99
N ALA A 47 6.50 -9.86 9.69
CA ALA A 47 7.50 -9.88 8.62
C ALA A 47 8.51 -8.73 8.74
N ALA A 48 8.05 -7.52 9.11
CA ALA A 48 8.94 -6.38 9.34
C ALA A 48 9.91 -6.62 10.51
N VAL A 49 9.43 -7.20 11.62
CA VAL A 49 10.27 -7.53 12.78
C VAL A 49 11.29 -8.61 12.43
N VAL A 50 10.85 -9.70 11.78
CA VAL A 50 11.75 -10.79 11.34
C VAL A 50 12.83 -10.24 10.40
N ALA A 51 12.43 -9.40 9.44
CA ALA A 51 13.36 -8.77 8.51
C ALA A 51 14.35 -7.82 9.20
N ALA A 52 13.90 -7.03 10.17
CA ALA A 52 14.77 -6.15 10.94
C ALA A 52 15.80 -6.95 11.77
N VAL A 53 15.37 -8.05 12.39
CA VAL A 53 16.28 -8.95 13.13
C VAL A 53 17.27 -9.62 12.19
N ALA A 54 16.83 -10.10 11.03
CA ALA A 54 17.71 -10.69 10.01
C ALA A 54 18.73 -9.67 9.48
N ALA A 55 18.29 -8.43 9.21
CA ALA A 55 19.17 -7.34 8.79
C ALA A 55 20.22 -7.05 9.86
N TYR A 56 19.81 -6.95 11.12
CA TYR A 56 20.72 -6.72 12.24
C TYR A 56 21.75 -7.85 12.40
N GLY A 57 21.33 -9.11 12.31
CA GLY A 57 22.24 -10.26 12.41
C GLY A 57 23.20 -10.43 11.22
N ALA A 58 22.80 -9.96 10.03
CA ALA A 58 23.63 -10.00 8.81
C ALA A 58 24.50 -8.76 8.63
N TRP A 59 24.43 -7.81 9.56
CA TRP A 59 25.13 -6.53 9.45
C TRP A 59 26.64 -6.74 9.59
N PRO A 60 27.47 -6.24 8.65
CA PRO A 60 28.91 -6.31 8.83
C PRO A 60 29.33 -5.44 10.02
N ASP A 61 30.02 -6.04 10.99
CA ASP A 61 30.69 -5.28 12.05
C ASP A 61 31.72 -4.34 11.41
N GLY A 62 31.42 -3.04 11.39
CA GLY A 62 32.40 -1.99 11.06
C GLY A 62 32.10 -1.07 9.87
N THR A 63 30.95 -1.10 9.20
CA THR A 63 30.71 -0.22 8.03
C THR A 63 29.50 0.72 8.13
N VAL A 64 29.82 2.01 8.24
CA VAL A 64 29.23 3.22 7.60
C VAL A 64 27.71 3.47 7.61
N VAL A 65 26.88 2.70 8.31
CA VAL A 65 25.50 3.15 8.56
C VAL A 65 25.50 4.12 9.73
N THR A 66 25.90 5.34 9.40
CA THR A 66 25.69 6.49 10.26
C THR A 66 24.18 6.66 10.45
N GLY A 67 23.75 7.09 11.65
CA GLY A 67 22.35 7.45 11.89
C GLY A 67 21.79 8.42 10.84
N ARG A 68 22.68 9.16 10.15
CA ARG A 68 22.37 9.99 8.99
C ARG A 68 21.76 9.22 7.82
N VAL A 69 22.31 8.08 7.42
CA VAL A 69 21.79 7.25 6.31
C VAL A 69 20.41 6.68 6.68
N VAL A 70 20.27 6.12 7.89
CA VAL A 70 18.97 5.64 8.41
C VAL A 70 17.94 6.76 8.47
N SER A 71 18.34 7.95 8.92
CA SER A 71 17.45 9.10 9.01
C SER A 71 16.96 9.58 7.65
N ILE A 72 17.77 9.46 6.58
CA ILE A 72 17.35 9.80 5.22
C ILE A 72 16.27 8.83 4.72
N TYR A 73 16.41 7.53 4.99
CA TYR A 73 15.38 6.56 4.62
C TYR A 73 14.09 6.73 5.43
N VAL A 74 14.20 6.92 6.74
CA VAL A 74 13.06 7.21 7.61
C VAL A 74 12.38 8.51 7.16
N ALA A 75 13.15 9.57 6.86
CA ALA A 75 12.61 10.82 6.35
C ALA A 75 11.94 10.64 4.99
N ALA A 76 12.51 9.87 4.05
CA ALA A 76 11.90 9.60 2.76
C ALA A 76 10.57 8.84 2.90
N LEU A 77 10.51 7.85 3.79
CA LEU A 77 9.28 7.12 4.11
C LEU A 77 8.24 8.02 4.77
N LEU A 78 8.63 8.88 5.72
CA LEU A 78 7.75 9.84 6.38
C LEU A 78 7.25 10.92 5.42
N VAL A 79 8.11 11.47 4.58
CA VAL A 79 7.76 12.45 3.54
C VAL A 79 6.78 11.82 2.57
N HIS A 80 7.01 10.59 2.11
CA HIS A 80 6.07 9.93 1.24
C HIS A 80 4.74 9.61 1.92
N ALA A 81 4.74 9.10 3.15
CA ALA A 81 3.53 8.86 3.92
C ALA A 81 2.74 10.18 4.10
N GLY A 82 3.44 11.27 4.40
CA GLY A 82 2.91 12.62 4.48
C GLY A 82 2.33 13.10 3.16
N LEU A 83 3.06 12.97 2.04
CA LEU A 83 2.62 13.38 0.71
C LEU A 83 1.40 12.58 0.26
N THR A 84 1.42 11.27 0.46
CA THR A 84 0.29 10.38 0.17
C THR A 84 -0.92 10.75 1.01
N ARG A 85 -0.75 11.03 2.31
CA ARG A 85 -1.82 11.51 3.20
C ARG A 85 -2.36 12.87 2.78
N LEU A 86 -1.48 13.80 2.39
CA LEU A 86 -1.84 15.14 1.93
C LEU A 86 -2.59 15.08 0.60
N CYS A 87 -2.07 14.38 -0.40
CA CYS A 87 -2.70 14.23 -1.71
C CYS A 87 -4.08 13.56 -1.58
N THR A 88 -4.18 12.45 -0.84
CA THR A 88 -5.45 11.78 -0.59
C THR A 88 -6.40 12.65 0.24
N GLY A 89 -5.89 13.37 1.24
CA GLY A 89 -6.63 14.29 2.09
C GLY A 89 -7.16 15.53 1.35
N PHE A 90 -6.38 16.13 0.45
CA PHE A 90 -6.78 17.25 -0.40
C PHE A 90 -7.87 16.84 -1.38
N LEU A 91 -7.73 15.68 -2.01
CA LEU A 91 -8.74 15.14 -2.92
C LEU A 91 -10.04 14.82 -2.18
N ALA A 92 -9.95 14.18 -1.01
CA ALA A 92 -11.10 13.92 -0.15
C ALA A 92 -11.73 15.21 0.43
N GLY A 93 -10.92 16.22 0.75
CA GLY A 93 -11.37 17.51 1.28
C GLY A 93 -12.07 18.36 0.22
N LYS A 94 -11.55 18.40 -1.01
CA LYS A 94 -12.23 19.02 -2.16
C LYS A 94 -13.58 18.34 -2.44
N TYR A 95 -13.66 17.03 -2.25
CA TYR A 95 -14.92 16.29 -2.35
C TYR A 95 -15.91 16.64 -1.24
N ARG A 96 -15.49 16.58 0.03
CA ARG A 96 -16.36 16.92 1.18
C ARG A 96 -16.93 18.32 1.09
N ARG A 97 -16.10 19.30 0.69
CA ARG A 97 -16.56 20.69 0.46
C ARG A 97 -17.56 20.80 -0.68
N ALA A 98 -17.34 20.09 -1.78
CA ALA A 98 -18.30 20.08 -2.89
C ALA A 98 -19.64 19.42 -2.53
N VAL A 99 -19.64 18.37 -1.70
CA VAL A 99 -20.87 17.73 -1.20
C VAL A 99 -21.58 18.60 -0.18
N ALA A 100 -20.85 19.29 0.69
CA ALA A 100 -21.40 20.21 1.68
C ALA A 100 -22.01 21.48 1.05
N ALA A 101 -21.46 21.94 -0.08
CA ALA A 101 -21.96 23.10 -0.81
C ALA A 101 -23.18 22.78 -1.72
N ALA A 102 -23.47 21.51 -1.98
CA ALA A 102 -24.60 21.10 -2.81
C ALA A 102 -25.90 21.08 -1.99
N LYS A 103 -26.97 21.67 -2.54
CA LYS A 103 -28.33 21.52 -1.99
C LYS A 103 -28.75 20.05 -2.04
N ASP A 104 -29.61 19.61 -1.13
CA ASP A 104 -29.94 18.18 -0.95
C ASP A 104 -30.40 17.47 -2.24
N ALA A 105 -31.12 18.17 -3.12
CA ALA A 105 -31.54 17.67 -4.42
C ALA A 105 -30.39 17.45 -5.43
N ASP A 106 -29.31 18.23 -5.32
CA ASP A 106 -28.14 18.18 -6.22
C ASP A 106 -26.97 17.33 -5.70
N LYS A 107 -27.03 16.88 -4.43
CA LYS A 107 -26.00 16.01 -3.86
C LYS A 107 -25.81 14.73 -4.69
N ALA A 108 -26.91 14.16 -5.20
CA ALA A 108 -26.86 13.02 -6.11
C ALA A 108 -26.01 13.33 -7.36
N GLY A 109 -26.23 14.47 -8.03
CA GLY A 109 -25.46 14.95 -9.19
C GLY A 109 -23.98 15.20 -8.92
N VAL A 110 -23.63 15.74 -7.74
CA VAL A 110 -22.24 15.96 -7.32
C VAL A 110 -21.49 14.65 -7.06
N THR A 111 -22.21 13.59 -6.68
CA THR A 111 -21.64 12.25 -6.48
C THR A 111 -21.59 11.38 -7.74
N THR A 112 -22.50 11.57 -8.69
CA THR A 112 -22.55 10.80 -9.96
C THR A 112 -21.58 11.33 -11.02
N GLY A 113 -21.22 12.62 -11.00
CA GLY A 113 -20.37 13.25 -12.02
C GLY A 113 -18.85 13.12 -11.86
N LYS A 114 -18.32 12.47 -10.82
CA LYS A 114 -16.87 12.51 -10.52
C LYS A 114 -16.17 11.17 -10.74
N SER A 115 -16.03 10.80 -12.01
CA SER A 115 -15.32 9.59 -12.48
C SER A 115 -13.90 9.41 -11.94
N ARG A 116 -13.22 10.50 -11.55
CA ARG A 116 -11.79 10.49 -11.19
C ARG A 116 -11.47 10.24 -9.71
N LEU A 117 -12.43 10.38 -8.79
CA LEU A 117 -12.19 10.12 -7.34
C LEU A 117 -11.82 8.67 -7.06
N HIS A 118 -12.28 7.78 -7.91
CA HIS A 118 -12.02 6.36 -7.82
C HIS A 118 -10.60 5.98 -8.27
N LEU A 119 -9.90 6.88 -8.98
CA LEU A 119 -8.52 6.64 -9.42
C LEU A 119 -7.50 6.87 -8.29
N ILE A 120 -7.90 7.46 -7.16
CA ILE A 120 -7.00 7.80 -6.05
C ILE A 120 -6.23 6.57 -5.54
N PRO A 121 -6.86 5.43 -5.23
CA PRO A 121 -6.13 4.25 -4.77
C PRO A 121 -5.17 3.73 -5.82
N THR A 122 -5.55 3.76 -7.11
CA THR A 122 -4.71 3.32 -8.22
C THR A 122 -3.48 4.22 -8.36
N VAL A 123 -3.65 5.55 -8.29
CA VAL A 123 -2.53 6.51 -8.34
C VAL A 123 -1.59 6.31 -7.15
N VAL A 124 -2.14 6.12 -5.95
CA VAL A 124 -1.33 5.86 -4.74
C VAL A 124 -0.59 4.54 -4.87
N ALA A 125 -1.22 3.48 -5.40
CA ALA A 125 -0.57 2.18 -5.61
C ALA A 125 0.55 2.23 -6.66
N VAL A 126 0.35 2.97 -7.76
CA VAL A 126 1.42 3.22 -8.75
C VAL A 126 2.57 4.00 -8.10
N SER A 127 2.27 5.00 -7.27
CA SER A 127 3.30 5.74 -6.54
C SER A 127 4.08 4.83 -5.59
N THR A 128 3.39 3.94 -4.84
CA THR A 128 4.05 2.93 -4.00
C THR A 128 4.94 2.00 -4.82
N ALA A 129 4.51 1.54 -5.99
CA ALA A 129 5.33 0.68 -6.84
C ALA A 129 6.62 1.39 -7.32
N ILE A 130 6.53 2.68 -7.66
CA ILE A 130 7.71 3.50 -7.97
C ILE A 130 8.66 3.55 -6.77
N GLN A 131 8.15 3.69 -5.55
CA GLN A 131 9.00 3.65 -4.36
C GLN A 131 9.71 2.31 -4.19
N VAL A 132 8.98 1.21 -4.40
CA VAL A 132 9.56 -0.14 -4.33
C VAL A 132 10.68 -0.28 -5.36
N ALA A 133 10.52 0.27 -6.56
CA ALA A 133 11.56 0.31 -7.59
C ALA A 133 12.76 1.20 -7.19
N VAL A 134 12.53 2.31 -6.49
CA VAL A 134 13.62 3.14 -5.95
C VAL A 134 14.39 2.36 -4.87
N ILE A 135 13.68 1.68 -3.95
CA ILE A 135 14.31 0.83 -2.94
C ILE A 135 15.12 -0.29 -3.60
N ALA A 136 14.59 -0.92 -4.66
CA ALA A 136 15.28 -1.94 -5.45
C ALA A 136 16.62 -1.42 -5.99
N ASN A 137 16.61 -0.24 -6.58
CA ASN A 137 17.81 0.38 -7.14
C ASN A 137 18.81 0.78 -6.04
N THR A 138 18.31 1.35 -4.93
CA THR A 138 19.16 1.87 -3.86
C THR A 138 19.84 0.76 -3.06
N LEU A 139 19.13 -0.35 -2.81
CA LEU A 139 19.65 -1.51 -2.08
C LEU A 139 20.23 -2.58 -3.00
N SER A 140 20.28 -2.34 -4.32
CA SER A 140 20.73 -3.32 -5.32
C SER A 140 20.01 -4.68 -5.21
N VAL A 141 18.70 -4.67 -4.93
CA VAL A 141 17.85 -5.86 -4.81
C VAL A 141 16.92 -5.96 -6.02
N PRO A 142 17.33 -6.62 -7.12
CA PRO A 142 16.56 -6.61 -8.37
C PRO A 142 15.21 -7.34 -8.27
N ASP A 143 15.07 -8.30 -7.36
CA ASP A 143 13.82 -9.04 -7.13
C ASP A 143 12.64 -8.12 -6.75
N LEU A 144 12.93 -6.94 -6.17
CA LEU A 144 11.91 -5.94 -5.84
C LEU A 144 11.23 -5.33 -7.06
N TYR A 145 11.86 -5.35 -8.25
CA TYR A 145 11.21 -4.88 -9.47
C TYR A 145 10.02 -5.76 -9.85
N LEU A 146 10.09 -7.07 -9.58
CA LEU A 146 8.96 -7.99 -9.77
C LEU A 146 7.82 -7.66 -8.80
N GLY A 147 8.15 -7.35 -7.54
CA GLY A 147 7.17 -6.88 -6.56
C GLY A 147 6.51 -5.55 -6.95
N ALA A 148 7.29 -4.60 -7.47
CA ALA A 148 6.78 -3.32 -7.99
C ALA A 148 5.84 -3.55 -9.19
N ALA A 149 6.25 -4.38 -10.15
CA ALA A 149 5.44 -4.72 -11.32
C ALA A 149 4.14 -5.42 -10.92
N ALA A 150 4.21 -6.38 -10.00
CA ALA A 150 3.02 -7.04 -9.44
C ALA A 150 2.10 -6.05 -8.71
N GLY A 151 2.67 -5.03 -8.05
CA GLY A 151 1.90 -3.96 -7.39
C GLY A 151 1.14 -3.09 -8.38
N ILE A 152 1.77 -2.75 -9.51
CA ILE A 152 1.10 -2.05 -10.62
C ILE A 152 -0.02 -2.92 -11.20
N ALA A 153 0.27 -4.20 -11.47
CA ALA A 153 -0.73 -5.14 -11.99
C ALA A 153 -1.93 -5.25 -11.03
N ALA A 154 -1.69 -5.41 -9.73
CA ALA A 154 -2.73 -5.41 -8.70
C ALA A 154 -3.57 -4.11 -8.69
N ALA A 155 -2.92 -2.95 -8.84
CA ALA A 155 -3.61 -1.66 -8.89
C ALA A 155 -4.53 -1.50 -10.11
N VAL A 156 -4.09 -2.02 -11.27
CA VAL A 156 -4.86 -2.00 -12.52
C VAL A 156 -5.99 -3.03 -12.46
N LEU A 157 -5.73 -4.23 -11.96
CA LEU A 157 -6.69 -5.35 -11.91
C LEU A 157 -7.75 -5.20 -10.80
N ALA A 158 -7.50 -4.40 -9.76
CA ALA A 158 -8.48 -4.15 -8.70
C ALA A 158 -9.83 -3.62 -9.23
N TRP A 159 -9.80 -2.91 -10.35
CA TRP A 159 -10.99 -2.37 -11.00
C TRP A 159 -11.89 -3.41 -11.66
N PRO A 160 -11.42 -4.19 -12.65
CA PRO A 160 -12.22 -5.24 -13.26
C PRO A 160 -12.67 -6.28 -12.22
N LEU A 161 -11.83 -6.62 -11.24
CA LEU A 161 -12.22 -7.50 -10.13
C LEU A 161 -13.32 -6.88 -9.25
N GLY A 162 -13.24 -5.59 -8.90
CA GLY A 162 -14.30 -4.91 -8.15
C GLY A 162 -15.63 -4.89 -8.91
N GLY A 163 -15.58 -4.73 -10.24
CA GLY A 163 -16.74 -4.85 -11.13
C GLY A 163 -17.33 -6.26 -11.13
N PHE A 164 -16.48 -7.28 -11.29
CA PHE A 164 -16.89 -8.68 -11.26
C PHE A 164 -17.50 -9.10 -9.92
N LEU A 165 -16.86 -8.74 -8.81
CA LEU A 165 -17.36 -9.04 -7.46
C LEU A 165 -18.76 -8.48 -7.22
N ARG A 166 -19.11 -7.34 -7.83
CA ARG A 166 -20.47 -6.78 -7.75
C ARG A 166 -21.52 -7.67 -8.42
N LEU A 167 -21.18 -8.32 -9.55
CA LEU A 167 -22.07 -9.24 -10.25
C LEU A 167 -22.40 -10.45 -9.39
N VAL A 168 -21.40 -10.94 -8.64
CA VAL A 168 -21.50 -12.17 -7.85
C VAL A 168 -22.08 -11.94 -6.45
N THR A 169 -21.76 -10.80 -5.82
CA THR A 169 -22.07 -10.58 -4.39
C THR A 169 -23.44 -9.98 -4.10
N ARG A 170 -24.28 -9.68 -5.13
CA ARG A 170 -25.60 -9.01 -5.01
C ARG A 170 -25.70 -8.12 -3.77
N PRO A 171 -24.99 -6.97 -3.74
CA PRO A 171 -24.94 -6.15 -2.54
C PRO A 171 -26.36 -5.78 -2.11
N ARG A 172 -26.70 -6.05 -0.84
CA ARG A 172 -27.90 -5.51 -0.19
C ARG A 172 -27.75 -3.98 -0.14
N GLY A 173 -28.24 -3.29 -1.17
CA GLY A 173 -28.30 -1.82 -1.25
C GLY A 173 -27.49 -1.17 -2.39
N HIS A 174 -27.83 0.10 -2.69
CA HIS A 174 -27.20 0.96 -3.69
C HIS A 174 -25.76 1.38 -3.30
N ARG A 175 -24.81 0.46 -3.23
CA ARG A 175 -23.38 0.83 -3.11
C ARG A 175 -22.74 0.92 -4.51
N PRO A 176 -22.11 2.05 -4.87
CA PRO A 176 -21.42 2.20 -6.15
C PRO A 176 -20.21 1.27 -6.24
N THR A 177 -19.81 0.86 -7.45
CA THR A 177 -18.63 0.01 -7.76
C THR A 177 -17.34 0.48 -7.08
N ALA A 178 -17.20 1.80 -6.95
CA ALA A 178 -16.16 2.46 -6.17
C ALA A 178 -16.01 1.96 -4.74
N ALA A 179 -17.11 1.57 -4.09
CA ALA A 179 -17.12 1.11 -2.71
C ALA A 179 -16.40 -0.23 -2.52
N LEU A 180 -16.25 -1.03 -3.58
CA LEU A 180 -15.54 -2.32 -3.56
C LEU A 180 -14.14 -2.21 -4.17
N ALA A 181 -13.98 -1.41 -5.22
CA ALA A 181 -12.68 -1.21 -5.86
C ALA A 181 -11.64 -0.61 -4.91
N HIS A 182 -12.03 0.38 -4.08
CA HIS A 182 -11.15 0.99 -3.09
C HIS A 182 -10.54 -0.04 -2.11
N PRO A 183 -11.31 -0.75 -1.27
CA PRO A 183 -10.73 -1.73 -0.34
C PRO A 183 -10.00 -2.87 -1.07
N LEU A 184 -10.43 -3.24 -2.27
CA LEU A 184 -9.74 -4.28 -3.04
C LEU A 184 -8.35 -3.84 -3.52
N THR A 185 -8.18 -2.60 -3.99
CA THR A 185 -6.85 -2.08 -4.34
C THR A 185 -5.92 -2.14 -3.14
N GLY A 186 -6.40 -1.77 -1.96
CA GLY A 186 -5.59 -1.82 -0.74
C GLY A 186 -5.25 -3.23 -0.27
N LEU A 187 -6.19 -4.18 -0.40
CA LEU A 187 -5.93 -5.59 -0.11
C LEU A 187 -4.88 -6.16 -1.06
N LEU A 188 -5.04 -5.96 -2.36
CA LEU A 188 -4.15 -6.53 -3.36
C LEU A 188 -2.75 -5.89 -3.28
N ALA A 189 -2.66 -4.57 -3.12
CA ALA A 189 -1.38 -3.89 -2.93
C ALA A 189 -0.68 -4.37 -1.66
N GLY A 190 -1.40 -4.45 -0.53
CA GLY A 190 -0.85 -4.96 0.73
C GLY A 190 -0.38 -6.41 0.61
N ALA A 191 -1.16 -7.28 -0.03
CA ALA A 191 -0.83 -8.68 -0.23
C ALA A 191 0.40 -8.88 -1.13
N VAL A 192 0.51 -8.14 -2.24
CA VAL A 192 1.68 -8.21 -3.12
C VAL A 192 2.95 -7.77 -2.39
N LEU A 193 2.89 -6.66 -1.64
CA LEU A 193 4.03 -6.17 -0.87
C LEU A 193 4.43 -7.20 0.19
N LEU A 194 3.47 -7.75 0.95
CA LEU A 194 3.74 -8.77 1.94
C LEU A 194 4.35 -10.04 1.32
N ALA A 195 3.81 -10.51 0.20
CA ALA A 195 4.35 -11.67 -0.52
C ALA A 195 5.77 -11.41 -1.02
N THR A 196 6.05 -10.20 -1.50
CA THR A 196 7.38 -9.77 -1.93
C THR A 196 8.36 -9.76 -0.75
N ALA A 197 7.94 -9.23 0.40
CA ALA A 197 8.78 -9.25 1.61
C ALA A 197 9.08 -10.67 2.08
N VAL A 198 8.08 -11.56 2.11
CA VAL A 198 8.27 -12.96 2.47
C VAL A 198 9.19 -13.66 1.47
N TRP A 199 9.03 -13.42 0.17
CA TRP A 199 9.92 -13.96 -0.86
C TRP A 199 11.37 -13.56 -0.63
N LEU A 200 11.63 -12.28 -0.33
CA LEU A 200 12.96 -11.79 -0.02
C LEU A 200 13.54 -12.46 1.22
N LEU A 201 12.74 -12.61 2.28
CA LEU A 201 13.16 -13.31 3.51
C LEU A 201 13.52 -14.77 3.26
N LEU A 202 12.75 -15.48 2.43
CA LEU A 202 13.01 -16.88 2.09
C LEU A 202 14.27 -17.06 1.23
N ARG A 203 14.67 -16.03 0.47
CA ARG A 203 15.88 -16.05 -0.35
C ARG A 203 17.17 -15.81 0.44
N ILE A 204 17.07 -15.19 1.61
CA ILE A 204 18.22 -14.84 2.45
C ILE A 204 18.38 -15.75 3.67
N ALA A 205 17.38 -16.60 3.96
CA ALA A 205 17.43 -17.64 4.98
C ALA A 205 18.15 -18.90 4.45
#